data_AF-A0A920YQY2-F1
#
_entry.id   AF-A0A920YQY2-F1
#
_cell.length_a   1.000
_cell.length_b   1.000
_cell.length_c   1.000
_cell.angle_alpha   90.00
_cell.angle_beta   90.00
_cell.angle_gamma   90.00
#
_symmetry.space_group_name_H-M   'P 1'
#
loop_
_entity.id
_entity.type
_entity.pdbx_description
1 polymer ?
#
loop_
_entity_poly.entity_id
_entity_poly.type
_entity_poly.pdbx_seq_one_letter_code
_entity_poly.pdbx_strand_id
1 'polypeptide(L)' 'MRAKLDITQEQLANIIGVSRQTINAIESGRREMDWMMLVITVLFFLRMSIYTPELAEYLEIDSDDSKG' A
#
# COMPACT_ATOMS: atom_id res chain seq x y z
N MET A 1 -0.62 -3.57 -6.30
CA MET A 1 -1.58 -2.86 -5.44
C MET A 1 -1.92 -1.47 -5.99
N ARG A 2 -0.92 -0.62 -6.29
CA ARG A 2 -1.14 0.72 -6.88
C ARG A 2 -2.06 0.76 -8.11
N ALA A 3 -1.88 -0.15 -9.06
CA ALA A 3 -2.71 -0.20 -10.28
C ALA A 3 -4.20 -0.46 -10.00
N LYS A 4 -4.56 -1.11 -8.88
CA LYS A 4 -5.97 -1.32 -8.48
C LYS A 4 -6.64 -0.03 -8.00
N LEU A 5 -5.84 0.96 -7.63
CA LEU A 5 -6.26 2.28 -7.15
C LEU A 5 -6.29 3.35 -8.27
N ASP A 6 -5.86 2.99 -9.48
CA ASP A 6 -5.67 3.93 -10.61
C ASP A 6 -4.86 5.20 -10.26
N ILE A 7 -3.90 5.07 -9.33
CA ILE A 7 -2.99 6.16 -8.98
C ILE A 7 -1.63 5.99 -9.63
N THR A 8 -0.96 7.09 -9.95
CA THR A 8 0.39 7.15 -10.50
C THR A 8 1.46 6.89 -9.43
N GLN A 9 2.69 6.57 -9.85
CA GLN A 9 3.83 6.45 -8.94
C GLN A 9 4.13 7.76 -8.19
N GLU A 10 3.86 8.90 -8.82
CA GLU A 10 4.06 10.22 -8.23
C GLU A 10 3.04 10.52 -7.13
N GLN A 11 1.77 10.17 -7.34
CA GLN A 11 0.74 10.28 -6.30
C GLN A 11 1.06 9.40 -5.10
N LEU A 12 1.50 8.15 -5.31
CA LEU A 12 1.92 7.27 -4.22
C LEU A 12 3.15 7.81 -3.49
N ALA A 13 4.11 8.36 -4.23
CA ALA A 13 5.31 8.98 -3.65
C ALA A 13 4.97 10.15 -2.72
N ASN A 14 4.03 11.01 -3.14
CA ASN A 14 3.54 12.13 -2.33
C ASN A 14 2.83 11.67 -1.06
N ILE A 15 2.07 10.57 -1.12
CA ILE A 15 1.38 9.98 0.04
C ILE A 15 2.39 9.41 1.05
N ILE A 16 3.41 8.70 0.57
CA ILE A 16 4.41 8.05 1.43
C ILE A 16 5.46 9.06 1.93
N GLY A 17 5.63 10.20 1.24
CA GLY A 17 6.63 11.21 1.58
C GLY A 17 8.02 10.89 1.03
N VAL A 18 8.09 10.31 -0.17
CA VAL A 18 9.35 9.92 -0.84
C VAL A 18 9.39 10.43 -2.28
N SER A 19 10.52 10.26 -2.96
CA SER A 19 10.62 10.60 -4.37
C SER A 19 9.90 9.57 -5.26
N ARG A 20 9.43 9.99 -6.44
CA ARG A 20 8.90 9.09 -7.48
C ARG A 20 9.92 8.00 -7.87
N GLN A 21 11.20 8.35 -7.89
CA GLN A 21 12.30 7.44 -8.19
C GLN A 21 12.41 6.34 -7.13
N THR A 22 12.18 6.67 -5.86
CA THR A 22 12.12 5.69 -4.76
C THR A 22 11.00 4.68 -5.00
N ILE A 23 9.79 5.15 -5.30
CA ILE A 23 8.66 4.27 -5.63
C ILE A 23 8.96 3.41 -6.86
N ASN A 24 9.52 3.98 -7.92
CA ASN A 24 9.91 3.22 -9.12
C ASN A 24 10.96 2.14 -8.82
N ALA A 25 11.98 2.44 -8.01
CA ALA A 25 13.00 1.48 -7.61
C ALA A 25 12.40 0.32 -6.80
N ILE A 26 11.43 0.61 -5.93
CA ILE A 26 10.70 -0.40 -5.15
C ILE A 26 9.82 -1.27 -6.05
N GLU A 27 8.96 -0.67 -6.89
CA GLU A 27 8.08 -1.41 -7.81
C GLU A 27 8.86 -2.24 -8.84
N SER A 28 10.08 -1.84 -9.16
CA SER A 28 10.99 -2.59 -10.04
C SER A 28 11.82 -3.67 -9.31
N GLY A 29 11.67 -3.82 -7.99
CA GLY A 29 12.47 -4.77 -7.19
C GLY A 29 13.95 -4.40 -7.02
N ARG A 30 14.36 -3.18 -7.40
CA ARG A 30 15.75 -2.70 -7.26
C ARG A 30 16.07 -2.22 -5.85
N ARG A 31 15.05 -1.96 -5.03
CA ARG A 31 15.17 -1.50 -3.64
C ARG A 31 14.08 -2.14 -2.79
N GLU A 32 14.43 -2.61 -1.61
CA GLU A 32 13.45 -3.03 -0.62
C GLU A 32 12.80 -1.82 0.08
N MET A 33 11.59 -2.00 0.60
CA MET A 33 10.98 -1.02 1.49
C MET A 33 11.64 -1.14 2.86
N ASP A 34 11.96 0.01 3.49
CA ASP A 34 12.20 -0.02 4.93
C ASP A 34 10.87 -0.22 5.68
N TRP A 35 10.97 -0.58 6.95
CA TRP A 35 9.82 -0.90 7.79
C TRP A 35 8.80 0.25 7.88
N MET A 36 9.27 1.49 7.96
CA MET A 36 8.38 2.66 8.05
C MET A 36 7.60 2.85 6.74
N MET A 37 8.27 2.74 5.59
CA MET A 37 7.62 2.79 4.28
C MET A 37 6.60 1.66 4.11
N LEU A 38 6.94 0.45 4.57
CA LEU A 38 6.02 -0.69 4.54
C LEU A 38 4.75 -0.37 5.35
N VAL A 39 4.89 0.06 6.60
CA VAL A 39 3.76 0.38 7.48
C VAL A 39 2.87 1.47 6.89
N ILE A 40 3.45 2.58 6.42
CA ILE A 40 2.70 3.69 5.81
C ILE A 40 1.96 3.20 4.56
N THR A 41 2.61 2.40 3.73
CA THR A 41 2.01 1.85 2.50
C THR A 41 0.84 0.93 2.84
N VAL A 42 1.01 0.03 3.82
CA VAL A 42 -0.05 -0.88 4.28
C VAL A 42 -1.23 -0.08 4.86
N LEU A 43 -0.99 0.89 5.74
CA LEU A 43 -2.04 1.73 6.31
C LEU A 43 -2.82 2.51 5.23
N PHE A 44 -2.13 3.01 4.21
CA PHE A 44 -2.77 3.67 3.08
C PHE A 44 -3.71 2.72 2.33
N PHE A 45 -3.26 1.50 2.02
CA PHE A 45 -4.09 0.50 1.33
C PHE A 45 -5.25 -0.02 2.21
N LEU A 46 -5.03 -0.16 3.53
CA LEU A 46 -6.08 -0.48 4.50
C LEU A 46 -7.18 0.59 4.50
N ARG A 47 -6.80 1.87 4.56
CA ARG A 47 -7.75 2.99 4.55
C ARG A 47 -8.58 3.06 3.26
N MET A 48 -8.04 2.60 2.15
CA MET A 48 -8.72 2.55 0.86
C MET A 48 -9.54 1.27 0.65
N SER A 49 -9.60 0.37 1.64
CA SER A 49 -10.27 -0.94 1.56
C SER A 49 -9.77 -1.81 0.39
N ILE A 50 -8.50 -1.65 0.00
CA ILE A 50 -7.87 -2.40 -1.09
C ILE A 50 -6.74 -3.21 -0.49
N TYR A 51 -7.11 -4.28 0.18
CA TYR A 51 -6.18 -5.32 0.60
C TYR A 51 -6.42 -6.59 -0.22
N THR A 52 -5.34 -7.34 -0.42
CA THR A 52 -5.45 -8.67 -1.01
C THR A 52 -5.90 -9.65 0.08
N PRO A 53 -6.57 -10.76 -0.25
CA PRO A 53 -7.00 -11.75 0.74
C PRO A 53 -5.87 -12.23 1.66
N GLU A 54 -4.66 -12.34 1.12
CA GLU A 54 -3.46 -12.74 1.84
C GLU A 54 -3.04 -11.72 2.91
N LEU A 55 -3.28 -10.42 2.66
CA LEU A 55 -2.98 -9.36 3.63
C LEU A 55 -4.05 -9.30 4.73
N ALA A 56 -5.31 -9.59 4.41
CA ALA A 56 -6.39 -9.67 5.39
C ALA A 56 -6.18 -10.84 6.36
N GLU A 57 -5.79 -12.00 5.82
CA GLU A 57 -5.41 -13.17 6.60
C GLU A 57 -4.22 -12.88 7.51
N TYR A 58 -3.17 -12.23 6.99
CA TYR A 58 -1.99 -11.86 7.78
C TYR A 58 -2.29 -10.85 8.89
N LEU A 59 -3.23 -9.94 8.67
CA LEU A 59 -3.58 -8.88 9.63
C LEU A 59 -4.70 -9.28 10.59
N GLU A 60 -5.23 -10.51 10.48
CA GLU A 60 -6.37 -11.01 11.26
C GLU A 60 -7.57 -10.05 11.26
N ILE A 61 -7.78 -9.34 10.14
CA ILE A 61 -8.89 -8.38 10.01
C ILE A 61 -10.14 -9.17 9.67
N ASP A 62 -11.00 -9.37 10.67
CA ASP A 62 -12.34 -9.91 10.46
C ASP A 62 -13.14 -8.95 9.56
N SER A 63 -13.58 -9.42 8.41
CA SER A 63 -14.35 -8.63 7.43
C SER A 63 -15.80 -8.39 7.85
N ASP A 64 -16.09 -8.20 9.13
CA ASP A 64 -17.44 -7.99 9.65
C ASP A 64 -17.69 -6.53 10.05
N ASP A 65 -17.71 -5.65 9.03
CA ASP A 65 -18.27 -4.30 9.12
C ASP A 65 -19.25 -4.06 7.97
N SER A 66 -20.11 -5.04 7.72
CA SER A 66 -21.30 -4.87 6.85
C SER A 66 -22.58 -5.00 7.67
N LYS A 67 -22.75 -4.12 8.66
CA LYS A 67 -24.07 -3.74 9.17
C LYS A 67 -24.36 -2.29 8.79
N GLY A 68 -25.05 -2.13 7.67
CA GLY A 68 -25.74 -0.93 7.23
C GLY A 68 -26.96 -1.34 6.41
#